data_AF-A0A7C2UFT3-F1
#
_entry.id   AF-A0A7C2UFT3-F1
#
_cell.length_a   1.000
_cell.length_b   1.000
_cell.length_c   1.000
_cell.angle_alpha   90.00
_cell.angle_beta   90.00
_cell.angle_gamma   90.00
#
_symmetry.space_group_name_H-M   'P 1'
#
loop_
_entity.id
_entity.type
_entity.pdbx_description
1 polymer ?
#
loop_
_entity_poly.entity_id
_entity_poly.type
_entity_poly.pdbx_seq_one_letter_code
_entity_poly.pdbx_strand_id
1 'polypeptide(L)'
;RSEFKRLEYFYFHNFLYERVWRDNRRRTTERVSTWDVLHTYPHDYKVIIVGDATMSPYEIVYPGGSVEHTNEEPGAVWMQRLLSVYPHAIWLNPQPESVWDYHESIRITRDLIGERMFPLTLEGLDRGMRLLTKSH
;
A
#
# COMPACT_ATOMS: atom_id res chain seq x y z
N ARG A 1 22.60 3.54 20.16
CA ARG A 1 22.88 2.60 19.06
C ARG A 1 21.96 2.96 17.90
N SER A 2 22.46 3.73 16.93
CA SER A 2 21.75 4.00 15.68
C SER A 2 22.02 2.85 14.72
N GLU A 3 21.27 1.75 14.85
CA GLU A 3 21.15 0.87 13.69
C GLU A 3 20.42 1.67 12.62
N PHE A 4 21.09 1.90 11.50
CA PHE A 4 20.45 2.46 10.33
C PHE A 4 19.31 1.54 9.94
N LYS A 5 18.07 1.93 10.27
CA LYS A 5 16.87 1.32 9.71
C LYS A 5 16.95 1.52 8.20
N ARG A 6 17.15 0.42 7.47
CA ARG A 6 17.21 0.43 6.02
C ARG A 6 15.82 0.79 5.47
N LEU A 7 15.69 2.00 4.94
CA LEU A 7 14.48 2.45 4.25
C LEU A 7 14.58 2.07 2.77
N GLU A 8 13.59 1.33 2.28
CA GLU A 8 13.42 1.00 0.87
C GLU A 8 12.06 1.53 0.45
N TYR A 9 11.98 2.13 -0.74
CA TYR A 9 10.74 2.69 -1.26
C TYR A 9 10.48 2.19 -2.67
N PHE A 10 9.19 2.07 -2.97
CA PHE A 10 8.68 1.60 -4.23
C PHE A 10 7.44 2.41 -4.59
N TYR A 11 7.20 2.54 -5.89
CA TYR A 11 6.03 3.16 -6.46
C TYR A 11 5.16 2.11 -7.16
N PHE A 12 3.87 2.36 -7.22
CA PHE A 12 2.87 1.58 -7.95
C PHE A 12 1.80 2.54 -8.52
N HIS A 13 0.95 2.06 -9.44
CA HIS A 13 -0.10 2.88 -10.05
C HIS A 13 -1.45 2.56 -9.44
N ASN A 14 -2.05 3.53 -8.76
CA ASN A 14 -3.35 3.49 -8.05
C ASN A 14 -3.45 2.44 -6.93
N PHE A 15 -3.19 1.17 -7.23
CA PHE A 15 -3.19 0.07 -6.27
C PHE A 15 -2.00 -0.87 -6.48
N LEU A 16 -1.75 -1.74 -5.48
CA LEU A 16 -0.66 -2.72 -5.56
C LEU A 16 -1.06 -3.91 -6.43
N TYR A 17 -0.20 -4.28 -7.38
CA TYR A 17 -0.36 -5.44 -8.24
C TYR A 17 0.94 -6.27 -8.31
N GLU A 18 1.24 -6.91 -9.45
CA GLU A 18 2.39 -7.79 -9.65
C GLU A 18 3.73 -7.07 -9.85
N ARG A 19 3.72 -5.75 -10.05
CA ARG A 19 4.91 -4.95 -10.33
C ARG A 19 4.92 -3.64 -9.55
N VAL A 20 6.10 -3.28 -9.10
CA VAL A 20 6.44 -1.97 -8.53
C VAL A 20 7.70 -1.41 -9.19
N TRP A 21 8.06 -0.15 -8.94
CA TRP A 21 9.29 0.45 -9.48
C TRP A 21 9.98 1.37 -8.48
N ARG A 22 11.28 1.62 -8.68
CA ARG A 22 12.10 2.47 -7.80
C ARG A 22 12.24 3.91 -8.30
N ASP A 23 12.13 4.13 -9.61
CA ASP A 23 12.22 5.44 -10.24
C ASP A 23 10.96 5.71 -11.07
N ASN A 24 10.20 6.72 -10.69
CA ASN A 24 8.96 7.08 -11.37
C ASN A 24 9.18 7.51 -12.83
N ARG A 25 10.36 8.05 -13.17
CA ARG A 25 10.73 8.42 -14.54
C ARG A 25 10.98 7.19 -15.43
N ARG A 26 11.28 6.04 -14.82
CA ARG A 26 11.61 4.77 -15.50
C ARG A 26 10.59 3.66 -15.25
N ARG A 27 9.36 4.02 -14.85
CA ARG A 27 8.28 3.08 -14.51
C ARG A 27 7.94 2.05 -15.59
N THR A 28 8.25 2.33 -16.86
CA THR A 28 8.02 1.43 -17.99
C THR A 28 9.17 0.46 -18.24
N THR A 29 10.40 0.81 -17.84
CA THR A 29 11.62 0.07 -18.18
C THR A 29 12.24 -0.67 -17.00
N GLU A 30 12.06 -0.17 -15.78
CA GLU A 30 12.65 -0.75 -14.56
C GLU A 30 11.54 -1.15 -13.57
N ARG A 31 10.93 -2.31 -13.83
CA ARG A 31 9.90 -2.91 -12.97
C ARG A 31 10.50 -4.03 -12.13
N VAL A 32 10.15 -4.06 -10.86
CA VAL A 32 10.47 -5.11 -9.91
C VAL A 32 9.19 -5.92 -9.67
N SER A 33 9.29 -7.24 -9.69
CA SER A 33 8.17 -8.10 -9.33
C SER A 33 7.79 -7.87 -7.87
N THR A 34 6.51 -7.70 -7.58
CA THR A 34 6.03 -7.60 -6.19
C THR A 34 6.37 -8.88 -5.43
N TRP A 35 6.36 -10.06 -6.07
CA TRP A 35 6.85 -11.29 -5.46
C TRP A 35 8.32 -11.19 -5.02
N ASP A 36 9.18 -10.59 -5.84
CA ASP A 36 10.59 -10.44 -5.47
C ASP A 36 10.72 -9.54 -4.23
N VAL A 37 9.92 -8.47 -4.14
CA VAL A 37 9.87 -7.63 -2.93
C VAL A 37 9.44 -8.45 -1.71
N LEU A 38 8.33 -9.19 -1.82
CA LEU A 38 7.79 -10.01 -0.71
C LEU A 38 8.79 -11.09 -0.24
N HIS A 39 9.62 -11.63 -1.13
CA HIS A 39 10.64 -12.64 -0.78
C HIS A 39 11.99 -12.04 -0.36
N THR A 40 12.28 -10.79 -0.73
CA THR A 40 13.59 -10.15 -0.44
C THR A 40 13.64 -9.59 0.97
N TYR A 41 12.56 -8.95 1.44
CA TYR A 41 12.56 -8.26 2.72
C TYR A 41 11.90 -9.10 3.82
N PRO A 42 12.56 -9.30 4.99
CA PRO A 42 12.02 -10.07 6.09
C PRO A 42 10.74 -9.45 6.68
N HIS A 43 9.93 -10.31 7.31
CA HIS A 43 8.59 -9.98 7.84
C HIS A 43 8.55 -8.91 8.94
N ASP A 44 9.71 -8.58 9.55
CA ASP A 44 9.86 -7.55 10.58
C ASP A 44 9.93 -6.12 10.00
N TYR A 45 9.98 -6.00 8.67
CA TYR A 45 9.81 -4.73 7.99
C TYR A 45 8.46 -4.09 8.31
N LYS A 46 8.47 -2.77 8.44
CA LYS A 46 7.27 -1.95 8.64
C LYS A 46 6.91 -1.31 7.33
N VAL A 47 5.68 -1.51 6.88
CA VAL A 47 5.19 -1.02 5.59
C VAL A 47 4.34 0.22 5.80
N ILE A 48 4.64 1.26 5.03
CA ILE A 48 3.85 2.49 4.98
C ILE A 48 3.43 2.67 3.53
N ILE A 49 2.14 2.53 3.27
CA ILE A 49 1.54 2.80 1.96
C ILE A 49 1.07 4.26 1.97
N VAL A 50 1.31 4.99 0.88
CA VAL A 50 0.88 6.39 0.74
C VAL A 50 0.13 6.52 -0.57
N GLY A 51 -1.14 6.92 -0.50
CA GLY A 51 -2.01 7.07 -1.66
C GLY A 51 -3.42 7.52 -1.28
N ASP A 52 -4.12 8.19 -2.17
CA ASP A 52 -5.48 8.73 -1.92
C ASP A 52 -6.58 7.67 -1.90
N ALA A 53 -6.25 6.44 -2.31
CA ALA A 53 -7.18 5.34 -2.50
C ALA A 53 -8.40 5.73 -3.36
N THR A 54 -8.25 6.74 -4.23
CA THR A 54 -9.33 7.27 -5.07
C THR A 54 -9.13 6.77 -6.49
N MET A 55 -9.79 5.65 -6.80
CA MET A 55 -9.68 4.96 -8.08
C MET A 55 -11.00 4.27 -8.44
N SER A 56 -11.06 3.63 -9.60
CA SER A 56 -12.19 2.76 -9.93
C SER A 56 -12.21 1.57 -8.96
N PRO A 57 -13.34 1.20 -8.33
CA PRO A 57 -13.41 0.00 -7.48
C PRO A 57 -12.94 -1.28 -8.18
N TYR A 58 -13.10 -1.32 -9.52
CA TYR A 58 -12.66 -2.44 -10.35
C TYR A 58 -11.15 -2.70 -10.30
N GLU A 59 -10.35 -1.65 -10.13
CA GLU A 59 -8.88 -1.75 -9.94
C GLU A 59 -8.54 -2.59 -8.70
N ILE A 60 -9.41 -2.59 -7.68
CA ILE A 60 -9.16 -3.33 -6.44
C ILE A 60 -9.70 -4.76 -6.55
N VAL A 61 -10.93 -4.94 -7.05
CA VAL A 61 -11.68 -6.19 -6.83
C VAL A 61 -11.73 -7.15 -8.03
N TYR A 62 -11.33 -6.73 -9.23
CA TYR A 62 -11.41 -7.57 -10.44
C TYR A 62 -10.04 -7.83 -11.11
N PRO A 63 -9.85 -9.02 -11.70
CA PRO A 63 -8.79 -9.23 -12.70
C PRO A 63 -9.00 -8.32 -13.91
N GLY A 64 -7.92 -7.84 -14.51
CA GLY A 64 -7.96 -6.89 -15.63
C GLY A 64 -8.47 -5.49 -15.26
N GLY A 65 -8.65 -5.19 -13.96
CA GLY A 65 -9.10 -3.88 -13.49
C GLY A 65 -8.04 -2.78 -13.59
N SER A 66 -6.74 -3.13 -13.63
CA SER A 66 -5.65 -2.17 -13.76
C SER A 66 -5.76 -1.36 -15.05
N VAL A 67 -5.56 -0.05 -14.93
CA VAL A 67 -5.58 0.88 -16.07
C VAL A 67 -4.26 0.91 -16.86
N GLU A 68 -3.17 0.36 -16.31
CA GLU A 68 -1.86 0.37 -16.97
C GLU A 68 -1.57 -0.89 -17.79
N HIS A 69 -2.20 -2.01 -17.43
CA HIS A 69 -1.97 -3.33 -18.02
C HIS A 69 -3.07 -4.30 -17.62
N THR A 70 -3.20 -5.40 -18.34
CA THR A 70 -4.06 -6.51 -17.90
C THR A 70 -3.41 -7.26 -16.74
N ASN A 71 -3.88 -7.04 -15.51
CA ASN A 71 -3.48 -7.81 -14.33
C ASN A 71 -4.23 -9.15 -14.27
N GLU A 72 -3.51 -10.25 -14.07
CA GLU A 72 -4.12 -11.58 -13.94
C GLU A 72 -4.91 -11.76 -12.64
N GLU A 73 -4.50 -11.06 -11.58
CA GLU A 73 -5.08 -11.18 -10.24
C GLU A 73 -5.54 -9.80 -9.72
N PRO A 74 -6.66 -9.74 -8.97
CA PRO A 74 -7.16 -8.48 -8.40
C PRO A 74 -6.14 -7.81 -7.48
N GLY A 75 -6.18 -6.48 -7.41
CA GLY A 75 -5.36 -5.71 -6.46
C GLY A 75 -5.56 -6.14 -5.00
N ALA A 76 -6.79 -6.49 -4.62
CA ALA A 76 -7.13 -7.00 -3.29
C ALA A 76 -6.31 -8.24 -2.90
N VAL A 77 -6.03 -9.14 -3.85
CA VAL A 77 -5.21 -10.34 -3.61
C VAL A 77 -3.77 -9.96 -3.28
N TRP A 78 -3.20 -9.00 -4.01
CA TRP A 78 -1.86 -8.49 -3.76
C TRP A 78 -1.76 -7.76 -2.42
N MET A 79 -2.78 -6.98 -2.06
CA MET A 79 -2.85 -6.35 -0.74
C MET A 79 -2.91 -7.39 0.38
N GLN A 80 -3.74 -8.42 0.25
CA GLN A 80 -3.82 -9.51 1.23
C GLN A 80 -2.47 -10.23 1.40
N ARG A 81 -1.75 -10.49 0.30
CA ARG A 81 -0.40 -11.06 0.36
C ARG A 81 0.58 -10.16 1.10
N LEU A 82 0.61 -8.88 0.76
CA LEU A 82 1.46 -7.89 1.44
C LEU A 82 1.19 -7.87 2.96
N LEU A 83 -0.08 -7.81 3.37
CA LEU A 83 -0.47 -7.76 4.78
C LEU A 83 -0.23 -9.08 5.52
N SER A 84 -0.19 -10.21 4.80
CA SER A 84 0.15 -11.51 5.36
C SER A 84 1.65 -11.64 5.63
N VAL A 85 2.50 -11.07 4.77
CA VAL A 85 3.96 -11.07 4.94
C VAL A 85 4.39 -9.99 5.95
N TYR A 86 3.80 -8.81 5.89
CA TYR A 86 4.14 -7.65 6.73
C TYR A 86 2.95 -7.28 7.63
N PRO A 87 2.84 -7.86 8.83
CA PRO A 87 1.73 -7.58 9.75
C PRO A 87 1.73 -6.12 10.23
N HIS A 88 2.90 -5.47 10.23
CA HIS A 88 3.08 -4.07 10.60
C HIS A 88 2.99 -3.15 9.38
N ALA A 89 1.76 -2.96 8.89
CA ALA A 89 1.45 -2.10 7.75
C ALA A 89 0.44 -1.01 8.12
N ILE A 90 0.61 0.18 7.56
CA ILE A 90 -0.36 1.28 7.61
C ILE A 90 -0.58 1.88 6.22
N TRP A 91 -1.71 2.55 6.03
CA TRP A 91 -1.99 3.37 4.85
C TRP A 91 -2.19 4.82 5.26
N LEU A 92 -1.46 5.74 4.62
CA LEU A 92 -1.62 7.17 4.79
C LEU A 92 -2.37 7.75 3.60
N ASN A 93 -3.58 8.24 3.85
CA ASN A 93 -4.47 8.76 2.83
C ASN A 93 -4.52 10.31 2.88
N PRO A 94 -4.10 11.03 1.81
CA PRO A 94 -4.19 12.49 1.75
C PRO A 94 -5.61 13.05 1.57
N GLN A 95 -6.61 12.23 1.24
CA GLN A 95 -8.00 12.68 1.17
C GLN A 95 -8.51 13.06 2.57
N PRO A 96 -9.31 14.13 2.70
CA PRO A 96 -9.98 14.46 3.95
C PRO A 96 -10.80 13.27 4.47
N GLU A 97 -10.68 12.93 5.76
CA GLU A 97 -11.43 11.80 6.35
C GLU A 97 -12.95 11.91 6.13
N SER A 98 -13.48 13.14 6.06
CA SER A 98 -14.90 13.41 5.80
C SER A 98 -15.42 12.87 4.46
N VAL A 99 -14.55 12.58 3.49
CA VAL A 99 -14.95 12.04 2.18
C VAL A 99 -14.71 10.55 2.05
N TRP A 100 -14.10 9.88 3.04
CA TRP A 100 -13.71 8.47 2.91
C TRP A 100 -14.91 7.54 2.72
N ASP A 101 -16.02 7.80 3.41
CA ASP A 101 -17.23 6.99 3.29
C ASP A 101 -18.00 7.27 1.99
N TYR A 102 -17.70 8.39 1.32
CA TYR A 102 -18.29 8.75 0.02
C TYR A 102 -17.64 8.00 -1.14
N HIS A 103 -16.34 7.72 -1.05
CA HIS A 103 -15.60 7.01 -2.09
C HIS A 103 -15.58 5.49 -1.84
N GLU A 104 -16.24 4.73 -2.72
CA GLU A 104 -16.32 3.27 -2.61
C GLU A 104 -14.94 2.59 -2.59
N SER A 105 -14.00 3.05 -3.42
CA SER A 105 -12.63 2.52 -3.44
C SER A 105 -11.86 2.77 -2.14
N ILE A 106 -12.09 3.90 -1.47
CA ILE A 106 -11.51 4.17 -0.14
C ILE A 106 -12.11 3.21 0.88
N ARG A 107 -13.43 2.99 0.87
CA ARG A 107 -14.09 2.02 1.75
C ARG A 107 -13.55 0.60 1.57
N ILE A 108 -13.46 0.10 0.34
CA ILE A 108 -12.90 -1.23 0.05
C ILE A 108 -11.46 -1.32 0.56
N THR A 109 -10.65 -0.28 0.33
CA THR A 109 -9.26 -0.25 0.80
C THR A 109 -9.19 -0.28 2.34
N ARG A 110 -10.08 0.45 3.03
CA ARG A 110 -10.21 0.41 4.49
C ARG A 110 -10.63 -0.97 4.98
N ASP A 111 -11.55 -1.65 4.31
CA ASP A 111 -11.96 -3.02 4.66
C ASP A 111 -10.79 -4.01 4.52
N LEU A 112 -9.96 -3.85 3.47
CA LEU A 112 -8.78 -4.68 3.24
C LEU A 112 -7.68 -4.45 4.27
N ILE A 113 -7.36 -3.19 4.60
CA ILE A 113 -6.29 -2.87 5.54
C ILE A 113 -6.76 -2.87 7.00
N GLY A 114 -8.07 -2.85 7.25
CA GLY A 114 -8.69 -2.68 8.56
C GLY A 114 -8.51 -1.27 9.13
N GLU A 115 -8.57 -1.14 10.46
CA GLU A 115 -8.37 0.11 11.23
C GLU A 115 -6.90 0.60 11.23
N ARG A 116 -6.24 0.52 10.07
CA ARG A 116 -4.82 0.87 9.84
C ARG A 116 -4.64 1.90 8.72
N MET A 117 -5.73 2.54 8.30
CA MET A 117 -5.69 3.72 7.43
C MET A 117 -5.79 5.00 8.27
N PHE A 118 -4.90 5.95 8.01
CA PHE A 118 -4.81 7.22 8.73
C PHE A 118 -4.72 8.39 7.73
N PRO A 119 -5.21 9.59 8.10
CA PRO A 119 -5.06 10.77 7.25
C PRO A 119 -3.59 11.16 7.14
N LEU A 120 -3.18 11.73 6.01
CA LEU A 120 -1.84 12.30 5.82
C LEU A 120 -1.76 13.69 6.49
N THR A 121 -1.92 13.72 7.81
CA THR A 121 -1.75 14.89 8.67
C THR A 121 -0.71 14.58 9.76
N LEU A 122 -0.23 15.60 10.47
CA LEU A 122 0.70 15.40 11.59
C LEU A 122 0.12 14.45 12.65
N GLU A 123 -1.17 14.59 12.96
CA GLU A 123 -1.87 13.70 13.89
C GLU A 123 -1.97 12.28 13.33
N GLY A 124 -2.40 12.12 12.07
CA GLY A 124 -2.53 10.81 11.45
C GLY A 124 -1.19 10.06 11.34
N LEU A 125 -0.10 10.78 11.04
CA LEU A 125 1.26 10.27 11.08
C LEU A 125 1.64 9.77 12.48
N ASP A 126 1.40 10.56 13.53
CA ASP A 126 1.67 10.15 14.91
C ASP A 126 0.85 8.90 15.30
N ARG A 127 -0.45 8.85 14.99
CA ARG A 127 -1.30 7.66 15.22
C ARG A 127 -0.76 6.42 14.48
N GLY A 128 -0.44 6.55 13.20
CA GLY A 128 0.11 5.45 12.40
C GLY A 128 1.46 4.96 12.91
N MET A 129 2.36 5.86 13.26
CA MET A 129 3.68 5.49 13.81
C MET A 129 3.58 4.83 15.19
N ARG A 130 2.61 5.24 16.03
CA ARG A 130 2.31 4.56 17.30
C ARG A 130 1.82 3.14 17.07
N LEU A 131 0.94 2.92 16.08
CA LEU A 131 0.49 1.56 15.73
C LEU A 131 1.67 0.68 15.30
N LEU A 132 2.55 1.21 14.45
CA LEU A 132 3.74 0.51 13.98
C LEU A 132 4.76 0.21 15.10
N THR A 133 4.80 0.98 16.17
CA THR A 133 5.77 0.81 17.28
C THR A 133 5.25 -0.04 18.45
N LYS A 134 3.92 -0.14 18.63
CA LYS A 134 3.27 -0.89 19.73
C LYS A 134 3.35 -2.41 19.63
N SER A 135 4.07 -2.96 18.67
CA SER A 135 4.13 -4.41 18.45
C SER A 135 5.25 -5.02 19.31
N HIS A 136 4.85 -5.84 20.28
CA HIS A 136 5.72 -6.66 21.12
C HIS A 136 6.28 -7.86 20.35
#